data_AF-A0A845DM10-F1
#
_entry.id   AF-A0A845DM10-F1
#
_cell.length_a   1.000
_cell.length_b   1.000
_cell.length_c   1.000
_cell.angle_alpha   90.00
_cell.angle_beta   90.00
_cell.angle_gamma   90.00
#
_symmetry.space_group_name_H-M   'P 1'
#
loop_
_entity.id
_entity.type
_entity.pdbx_description
1 polymer ?
#
loop_
_entity_poly.entity_id
_entity_poly.type
_entity_poly.pdbx_seq_one_letter_code
_entity_poly.pdbx_strand_id
1 'polypeptide(L)'
;MTETFADIFLSNDPVPTVSYRSGLAAYQESLSRGQLVGRGWNGSGYTNPESERFDAGSHPAPQAFWVEMDGQLLRSHWEWSDFSQAETENGLKAVLELRHAVRPVIVRVHTLLDGTPILTRWLEIENCSDQPAALSTAFPWSGVLQTCAYDIDDEASPYSVGYFIDTHWGNEGDFDWRALPRAGYRIDGRYRRGRHRHPFFVVRNHQGGEQFVGTLAWSGGYAFEFDVDDGDSREGSRLWFRAGPDGPAPLRVIEPGETVTTPEMHLGVVIGDFDDGIQALHDHLRTSVIPPQNPEHAGLVVSGIGPEQELTPEIINSEIDSCADAGAEVFLIDAIRYTPPNG
;
A
#
# COMPACT_ATOMS: atom_id res chain seq x y z
N MET A 1 -12.88 0.92 -24.88
CA MET A 1 -11.78 0.50 -23.99
C MET A 1 -10.51 0.97 -24.66
N THR A 2 -9.86 1.98 -24.10
CA THR A 2 -8.44 2.24 -24.37
C THR A 2 -7.68 0.98 -23.96
N GLU A 3 -6.78 0.50 -24.82
CA GLU A 3 -5.84 -0.56 -24.43
C GLU A 3 -5.06 -0.07 -23.21
N THR A 4 -5.14 -0.81 -22.11
CA THR A 4 -4.33 -0.56 -20.92
C THR A 4 -2.93 -1.11 -21.15
N PHE A 5 -1.91 -0.42 -20.65
CA PHE A 5 -0.51 -0.80 -20.87
C PHE A 5 0.11 -1.34 -19.60
N ALA A 6 0.63 -2.58 -19.66
CA ALA A 6 1.44 -3.19 -18.62
C ALA A 6 2.64 -3.90 -19.27
N ASP A 7 3.82 -3.77 -18.66
CA ASP A 7 5.07 -4.35 -19.14
C ASP A 7 6.00 -4.67 -17.97
N ILE A 8 6.64 -5.84 -18.05
CA ILE A 8 7.63 -6.29 -17.08
C ILE A 8 8.85 -6.75 -17.85
N PHE A 9 9.99 -6.14 -17.51
CA PHE A 9 11.26 -6.41 -18.17
C PHE A 9 12.36 -6.68 -17.17
N LEU A 10 13.04 -7.83 -17.34
CA LEU A 10 14.24 -8.19 -16.59
C LEU A 10 15.49 -7.91 -17.44
N SER A 11 16.37 -7.02 -16.96
CA SER A 11 17.71 -6.81 -17.52
C SER A 11 18.78 -7.36 -16.59
N ASN A 12 19.83 -7.98 -17.14
CA ASN A 12 20.92 -8.54 -16.32
C ASN A 12 22.15 -7.62 -16.21
N ASP A 13 22.24 -6.57 -17.02
CA ASP A 13 23.39 -5.66 -17.06
C ASP A 13 23.05 -4.28 -16.46
N PRO A 14 23.93 -3.69 -15.62
CA PRO A 14 25.12 -4.30 -15.00
C PRO A 14 24.78 -5.24 -13.83
N VAL A 15 23.53 -5.22 -13.35
CA VAL A 15 22.99 -6.08 -12.29
C VAL A 15 21.56 -6.50 -12.63
N PRO A 16 21.09 -7.67 -12.18
CA PRO A 16 19.70 -8.11 -12.34
C PRO A 16 18.74 -7.03 -11.83
N THR A 17 17.97 -6.46 -12.76
CA THR A 17 17.04 -5.34 -12.54
C THR A 17 15.70 -5.68 -13.17
N VAL A 18 14.64 -5.69 -12.36
CA VAL A 18 13.26 -5.78 -12.85
C VAL A 18 12.73 -4.36 -13.03
N SER A 19 12.14 -4.10 -14.19
CA SER A 19 11.41 -2.87 -14.48
C SER A 19 9.95 -3.21 -14.67
N TYR A 20 9.08 -2.56 -13.89
CA TYR A 20 7.64 -2.67 -13.96
C TYR A 20 7.08 -1.39 -14.55
N ARG A 21 6.18 -1.48 -15.52
CA ARG A 21 5.52 -0.33 -16.12
C ARG A 21 4.03 -0.62 -16.22
N SER A 22 3.21 0.26 -15.66
CA SER A 22 1.75 0.14 -15.67
C SER A 22 1.18 1.53 -15.91
N GLY A 23 0.36 1.69 -16.95
CA GLY A 23 -0.05 3.02 -17.42
C GLY A 23 1.16 3.92 -17.70
N LEU A 24 1.27 5.04 -16.98
CA LEU A 24 2.42 5.95 -17.01
C LEU A 24 3.36 5.81 -15.81
N ALA A 25 3.10 4.89 -14.88
CA ALA A 25 4.01 4.63 -13.78
C ALA A 25 5.07 3.61 -14.22
N ALA A 26 6.34 3.92 -13.96
CA ALA A 26 7.42 2.95 -14.00
C ALA A 26 8.11 2.87 -12.64
N TYR A 27 8.43 1.65 -12.23
CA TYR A 27 9.19 1.33 -11.03
C TYR A 27 10.29 0.34 -11.37
N GLN A 28 11.48 0.54 -10.82
CA GLN A 28 12.62 -0.35 -11.06
C GLN A 28 13.23 -0.80 -9.73
N GLU A 29 13.67 -2.05 -9.67
CA GLU A 29 14.40 -2.58 -8.53
C GLU A 29 15.45 -3.60 -8.97
N SER A 30 16.51 -3.75 -8.19
CA SER A 30 17.63 -4.65 -8.52
C SER A 30 18.11 -5.42 -7.31
N LEU A 31 18.59 -6.63 -7.52
CA LEU A 31 19.35 -7.35 -6.49
C LEU A 31 20.83 -6.95 -6.58
N SER A 32 21.31 -6.17 -5.62
CA SER A 32 22.70 -5.70 -5.57
C SER A 32 23.31 -5.98 -4.21
N ARG A 33 24.49 -6.63 -4.19
CA ARG A 33 25.23 -6.98 -2.96
C ARG A 33 24.37 -7.69 -1.90
N GLY A 34 23.50 -8.58 -2.37
CA GLY A 34 22.58 -9.35 -1.52
C GLY A 34 21.39 -8.55 -0.97
N GLN A 35 21.10 -7.37 -1.50
CA GLN A 35 19.95 -6.53 -1.12
C GLN A 35 19.05 -6.32 -2.34
N LEU A 36 17.75 -6.55 -2.19
CA LEU A 36 16.78 -6.09 -3.19
C LEU A 36 16.49 -4.62 -2.92
N VAL A 37 16.87 -3.74 -3.86
CA VAL A 37 16.82 -2.29 -3.66
C VAL A 37 16.02 -1.60 -4.74
N GLY A 38 15.26 -0.56 -4.36
CA GLY A 38 14.60 0.32 -5.32
C GLY A 38 15.62 1.10 -6.14
N ARG A 39 15.37 1.22 -7.44
CA ARG A 39 16.26 1.87 -8.42
C ARG A 39 15.65 3.10 -9.06
N GLY A 40 14.35 3.33 -8.92
CA GLY A 40 13.73 4.52 -9.45
C GLY A 40 12.23 4.38 -9.58
N TRP A 41 11.57 5.53 -9.51
CA TRP A 41 10.20 5.74 -9.95
C TRP A 41 10.18 6.75 -11.09
N ASN A 42 9.18 6.68 -11.95
CA ASN A 42 8.97 7.64 -13.02
C ASN A 42 7.47 7.71 -13.37
N GLY A 43 6.88 8.92 -13.32
CA GLY A 43 5.48 9.14 -13.68
C GLY A 43 5.21 9.44 -15.16
N SER A 44 6.23 9.38 -16.03
CA SER A 44 6.13 9.63 -17.48
C SER A 44 6.13 8.36 -18.33
N GLY A 45 6.12 7.17 -17.71
CA GLY A 45 5.94 5.87 -18.36
C GLY A 45 7.20 5.27 -18.99
N TYR A 46 8.37 5.91 -18.86
CA TYR A 46 9.65 5.37 -19.30
C TYR A 46 10.48 4.82 -18.13
N THR A 47 11.34 3.85 -18.41
CA THR A 47 12.28 3.32 -17.42
C THR A 47 13.48 4.24 -17.27
N ASN A 48 13.93 4.50 -16.04
CA ASN A 48 15.09 5.35 -15.81
C ASN A 48 16.36 4.70 -16.42
N PRO A 49 17.14 5.46 -17.22
CA PRO A 49 18.46 5.03 -17.67
C PRO A 49 19.39 4.84 -16.46
N GLU A 50 20.46 4.07 -16.63
CA GLU A 50 21.37 3.72 -15.53
C GLU A 50 21.86 4.93 -14.73
N SER A 51 22.17 6.04 -15.40
CA SER A 51 22.64 7.30 -14.81
C SER A 51 21.61 8.01 -13.93
N GLU A 52 20.32 7.74 -14.12
CA GLU A 52 19.21 8.34 -13.36
C GLU A 52 18.68 7.42 -12.26
N ARG A 53 19.15 6.16 -12.21
CA ARG A 53 18.73 5.23 -11.17
C ARG A 53 19.33 5.62 -9.82
N PHE A 54 18.57 5.42 -8.76
CA PHE A 54 19.04 5.65 -7.39
C PHE A 54 20.29 4.81 -7.09
N ASP A 55 21.33 5.46 -6.55
CA ASP A 55 22.45 4.74 -5.98
C ASP A 55 22.09 4.24 -4.58
N ALA A 56 21.73 2.96 -4.50
CA ALA A 56 21.40 2.31 -3.23
C ALA A 56 22.47 2.47 -2.14
N GLY A 57 23.75 2.60 -2.50
CA GLY A 57 24.83 2.82 -1.54
C GLY A 57 24.80 4.19 -0.87
N SER A 58 24.11 5.15 -1.50
CA SER A 58 23.95 6.50 -0.97
C SER A 58 22.80 6.62 0.03
N HIS A 59 21.91 5.63 0.14
CA HIS A 59 20.72 5.70 1.00
C HIS A 59 20.85 4.79 2.23
N PRO A 60 20.42 5.23 3.44
CA PRO A 60 20.48 4.40 4.64
C PRO A 60 19.57 3.16 4.60
N ALA A 61 18.43 3.25 3.91
CA ALA A 61 17.41 2.20 3.84
C ALA A 61 16.90 1.94 2.40
N PRO A 62 17.76 1.47 1.46
CA PRO A 62 17.40 1.35 0.05
C PRO A 62 16.51 0.14 -0.28
N GLN A 63 16.29 -0.76 0.68
CA GLN A 63 15.62 -2.03 0.47
C GLN A 63 14.17 -1.87 -0.02
N ALA A 64 13.79 -2.70 -0.99
CA ALA A 64 12.47 -2.66 -1.65
C ALA A 64 11.32 -3.20 -0.78
N PHE A 65 11.65 -3.93 0.29
CA PHE A 65 10.73 -4.41 1.32
C PHE A 65 11.46 -4.52 2.67
N TRP A 66 10.72 -4.71 3.76
CA TRP A 66 11.28 -4.82 5.10
C TRP A 66 10.69 -6.02 5.85
N VAL A 67 11.54 -6.98 6.21
CA VAL A 67 11.13 -8.16 7.01
C VAL A 67 12.06 -8.31 8.21
N GLU A 68 11.46 -8.47 9.39
CA GLU A 68 12.19 -8.81 10.62
C GLU A 68 11.67 -10.12 11.19
N MET A 69 12.57 -11.08 11.37
CA MET A 69 12.26 -12.40 11.93
C MET A 69 13.22 -12.72 13.06
N ASP A 70 12.69 -13.20 14.18
CA ASP A 70 13.43 -13.53 15.42
C ASP A 70 14.34 -12.39 15.91
N GLY A 71 13.87 -11.14 15.78
CA GLY A 71 14.64 -9.95 16.14
C GLY A 71 15.77 -9.58 15.17
N GLN A 72 15.86 -10.25 14.02
CA GLN A 72 16.83 -9.94 12.96
C GLN A 72 16.16 -9.28 11.76
N LEU A 73 16.65 -8.11 11.39
CA LEU A 73 16.32 -7.47 10.12
C LEU A 73 16.98 -8.21 8.94
N LEU A 74 16.16 -8.73 8.05
CA LEU A 74 16.56 -9.45 6.83
C LEU A 74 16.77 -8.48 5.66
N ARG A 75 17.62 -7.45 5.85
CA ARG A 75 17.86 -6.42 4.82
C ARG A 75 18.87 -6.81 3.73
N SER A 76 19.58 -7.92 3.91
CA SER A 76 20.70 -8.32 3.05
C SER A 76 20.87 -9.84 3.04
N HIS A 77 21.85 -10.36 2.30
CA HIS A 77 22.10 -11.80 2.11
C HIS A 77 20.96 -12.52 1.36
N TRP A 78 20.23 -11.79 0.54
CA TRP A 78 19.27 -12.35 -0.41
C TRP A 78 19.99 -12.88 -1.64
N GLU A 79 19.59 -14.05 -2.09
CA GLU A 79 19.99 -14.68 -3.34
C GLU A 79 18.76 -14.77 -4.24
N TRP A 80 18.92 -14.39 -5.50
CA TRP A 80 17.87 -14.55 -6.51
C TRP A 80 17.70 -16.04 -6.80
N SER A 81 16.53 -16.58 -6.44
CA SER A 81 16.20 -18.00 -6.63
C SER A 81 15.48 -18.23 -7.95
N ASP A 82 14.43 -17.43 -8.20
CA ASP A 82 13.59 -17.57 -9.39
C ASP A 82 12.92 -16.24 -9.78
N PHE A 83 12.51 -16.13 -11.03
CA PHE A 83 11.68 -15.04 -11.53
C PHE A 83 10.68 -15.56 -12.55
N SER A 84 9.41 -15.29 -12.31
CA SER A 84 8.33 -15.64 -13.24
C SER A 84 7.42 -14.45 -13.48
N GLN A 85 6.84 -14.42 -14.67
CA GLN A 85 5.78 -13.49 -15.03
C GLN A 85 4.66 -14.23 -15.75
N ALA A 86 3.42 -13.84 -15.48
CA ALA A 86 2.24 -14.43 -16.10
C ALA A 86 1.11 -13.40 -16.22
N GLU A 87 0.38 -13.48 -17.33
CA GLU A 87 -0.91 -12.82 -17.46
C GLU A 87 -1.92 -13.48 -16.51
N THR A 88 -2.69 -12.67 -15.80
CA THR A 88 -3.76 -13.09 -14.90
C THR A 88 -5.06 -12.39 -15.28
N GLU A 89 -6.17 -12.81 -14.68
CA GLU A 89 -7.45 -12.11 -14.86
C GLU A 89 -7.41 -10.64 -14.42
N ASN A 90 -6.48 -10.27 -13.53
CA ASN A 90 -6.32 -8.93 -12.96
C ASN A 90 -5.10 -8.18 -13.55
N GLY A 91 -4.50 -8.69 -14.63
CA GLY A 91 -3.36 -8.07 -15.31
C GLY A 91 -2.05 -8.86 -15.21
N LEU A 92 -0.94 -8.22 -15.52
CA LEU A 92 0.38 -8.85 -15.63
C LEU A 92 1.03 -8.95 -14.25
N LYS A 93 1.29 -10.18 -13.80
CA LYS A 93 1.89 -10.47 -12.48
C LYS A 93 3.32 -10.93 -12.64
N ALA A 94 4.22 -10.40 -11.82
CA ALA A 94 5.55 -10.95 -11.60
C ALA A 94 5.73 -11.48 -10.16
N VAL A 95 6.57 -12.49 -10.05
CA VAL A 95 6.99 -13.09 -8.79
C VAL A 95 8.51 -13.22 -8.80
N LEU A 96 9.16 -12.48 -7.91
CA LEU A 96 10.58 -12.59 -7.64
C LEU A 96 10.79 -13.42 -6.37
N GLU A 97 11.40 -14.60 -6.50
CA GLU A 97 11.73 -15.44 -5.35
C GLU A 97 13.14 -15.15 -4.85
N LEU A 98 13.24 -14.79 -3.57
CA LEU A 98 14.50 -14.53 -2.89
C LEU A 98 14.69 -15.56 -1.77
N ARG A 99 15.85 -16.22 -1.78
CA ARG A 99 16.29 -17.09 -0.69
C ARG A 99 17.25 -16.32 0.21
N HIS A 100 17.05 -16.37 1.52
CA HIS A 100 18.00 -15.79 2.44
C HIS A 100 19.16 -16.77 2.69
N ALA A 101 20.41 -16.32 2.53
CA ALA A 101 21.58 -17.20 2.62
C ALA A 101 21.96 -17.61 4.06
N VAL A 102 21.57 -16.79 5.06
CA VAL A 102 21.88 -17.03 6.48
C VAL A 102 20.70 -17.65 7.25
N ARG A 103 19.49 -17.09 7.11
CA ARG A 103 18.26 -17.60 7.71
C ARG A 103 17.54 -18.51 6.72
N PRO A 104 17.00 -19.67 7.15
CA PRO A 104 16.22 -20.57 6.29
C PRO A 104 14.82 -19.98 5.99
N VAL A 105 14.78 -18.91 5.20
CA VAL A 105 13.56 -18.19 4.81
C VAL A 105 13.58 -17.95 3.31
N ILE A 106 12.42 -18.12 2.68
CA ILE A 106 12.16 -17.67 1.32
C ILE A 106 11.16 -16.52 1.39
N VAL A 107 11.42 -15.47 0.62
CA VAL A 107 10.46 -14.38 0.39
C VAL A 107 10.15 -14.34 -1.10
N ARG A 108 8.87 -14.39 -1.44
CA ARG A 108 8.38 -14.14 -2.80
C ARG A 108 7.78 -12.75 -2.83
N VAL A 109 8.38 -11.87 -3.64
CA VAL A 109 7.89 -10.51 -3.86
C VAL A 109 6.95 -10.56 -5.06
N HIS A 110 5.67 -10.35 -4.82
CA HIS A 110 4.67 -10.30 -5.86
C HIS A 110 4.42 -8.86 -6.26
N THR A 111 4.39 -8.59 -7.57
CA THR A 111 3.98 -7.29 -8.12
C THR A 111 2.98 -7.52 -9.25
N LEU A 112 1.82 -6.90 -9.16
CA LEU A 112 0.73 -6.99 -10.15
C LEU A 112 0.52 -5.62 -10.80
N LEU A 113 0.42 -5.64 -12.13
CA LEU A 113 0.20 -4.49 -12.99
C LEU A 113 -1.14 -4.64 -13.72
N ASP A 114 -2.12 -3.81 -13.41
CA ASP A 114 -3.45 -3.85 -14.02
C ASP A 114 -3.61 -2.88 -15.21
N GLY A 115 -2.54 -2.14 -15.50
CA GLY A 115 -2.47 -1.14 -16.56
C GLY A 115 -2.91 0.27 -16.16
N THR A 116 -3.33 0.48 -14.91
CA THR A 116 -3.41 1.81 -14.28
C THR A 116 -2.02 2.25 -13.79
N PRO A 117 -1.78 3.52 -13.41
CA PRO A 117 -0.49 3.93 -12.85
C PRO A 117 -0.26 3.48 -11.40
N ILE A 118 -1.12 2.60 -10.86
CA ILE A 118 -0.98 2.01 -9.53
C ILE A 118 -0.44 0.58 -9.67
N LEU A 119 0.56 0.25 -8.86
CA LEU A 119 1.11 -1.09 -8.76
C LEU A 119 0.62 -1.74 -7.46
N THR A 120 0.30 -3.03 -7.52
CA THR A 120 -0.07 -3.80 -6.32
C THR A 120 1.08 -4.72 -5.91
N ARG A 121 1.49 -4.67 -4.64
CA ARG A 121 2.60 -5.47 -4.12
C ARG A 121 2.30 -6.13 -2.79
N TRP A 122 2.71 -7.39 -2.65
CA TRP A 122 2.68 -8.13 -1.39
C TRP A 122 3.84 -9.12 -1.31
N LEU A 123 4.05 -9.68 -0.12
CA LEU A 123 5.04 -10.73 0.12
C LEU A 123 4.35 -12.03 0.50
N GLU A 124 4.87 -13.14 0.00
CA GLU A 124 4.75 -14.44 0.67
C GLU A 124 6.06 -14.73 1.40
N ILE A 125 5.98 -15.10 2.67
CA ILE A 125 7.12 -15.36 3.54
C ILE A 125 7.00 -16.80 4.03
N GLU A 126 7.96 -17.63 3.64
CA GLU A 126 8.00 -19.06 3.95
C GLU A 126 9.10 -19.34 4.98
N ASN A 127 8.73 -20.00 6.08
CA ASN A 127 9.70 -20.51 7.05
C ASN A 127 10.20 -21.89 6.58
N CYS A 128 11.43 -21.95 6.08
CA CYS A 128 12.05 -23.19 5.61
C CYS A 128 12.91 -23.88 6.69
N SER A 129 12.79 -23.48 7.96
CA SER A 129 13.49 -24.13 9.08
C SER A 129 12.72 -25.31 9.66
N ASP A 130 13.30 -25.96 10.66
CA ASP A 130 12.67 -26.98 11.49
C ASP A 130 12.09 -26.43 12.80
N GLN A 131 12.09 -25.11 13.00
CA GLN A 131 11.58 -24.42 14.20
C GLN A 131 10.57 -23.32 13.85
N PRO A 132 9.63 -22.98 14.75
CA PRO A 132 8.78 -21.80 14.55
C PRO A 132 9.62 -20.51 14.49
N ALA A 133 9.22 -19.56 13.65
CA ALA A 133 9.90 -18.28 13.48
C ALA A 133 8.96 -17.10 13.78
N ALA A 134 9.41 -16.15 14.60
CA ALA A 134 8.64 -14.99 15.01
C ALA A 134 8.79 -13.84 13.99
N LEU A 135 7.74 -13.53 13.25
CA LEU A 135 7.67 -12.39 12.34
C LEU A 135 7.29 -11.13 13.12
N SER A 136 8.25 -10.23 13.31
CA SER A 136 8.07 -9.00 14.10
C SER A 136 7.63 -7.81 13.26
N THR A 137 8.08 -7.76 11.99
CA THR A 137 7.83 -6.65 11.07
C THR A 137 7.75 -7.20 9.65
N ALA A 138 6.76 -6.75 8.86
CA ALA A 138 6.64 -7.09 7.45
C ALA A 138 6.02 -5.93 6.66
N PHE A 139 6.86 -5.11 6.03
CA PHE A 139 6.44 -4.07 5.11
C PHE A 139 6.63 -4.56 3.67
N PRO A 140 5.55 -4.85 2.91
CA PRO A 140 5.65 -5.35 1.54
C PRO A 140 6.32 -4.38 0.57
N TRP A 141 6.31 -3.09 0.89
CA TRP A 141 6.99 -2.09 0.10
C TRP A 141 7.75 -1.11 0.99
N SER A 142 9.01 -0.91 0.65
CA SER A 142 9.86 0.15 1.19
C SER A 142 10.86 0.63 0.15
N GLY A 143 11.62 1.67 0.50
CA GLY A 143 12.75 2.14 -0.30
C GLY A 143 12.65 3.62 -0.62
N VAL A 144 13.45 4.06 -1.58
CA VAL A 144 13.47 5.47 -2.02
C VAL A 144 12.29 5.69 -2.97
N LEU A 145 11.43 6.66 -2.64
CA LEU A 145 10.39 7.13 -3.55
C LEU A 145 10.98 8.12 -4.56
N GLN A 146 11.74 9.10 -4.07
CA GLN A 146 12.19 10.20 -4.89
C GLN A 146 13.49 10.83 -4.41
N THR A 147 14.25 11.39 -5.34
CA THR A 147 15.30 12.37 -5.09
C THR A 147 15.00 13.65 -5.85
N CYS A 148 15.27 14.80 -5.25
CA CYS A 148 15.14 16.10 -5.92
C CYS A 148 16.36 16.98 -5.63
N ALA A 149 16.79 17.75 -6.62
CA ALA A 149 17.70 18.86 -6.39
C ALA A 149 16.88 20.02 -5.81
N TYR A 150 17.27 20.55 -4.66
CA TYR A 150 16.61 21.71 -4.06
C TYR A 150 17.64 22.77 -3.64
N ASP A 151 17.18 24.01 -3.54
CA ASP A 151 17.99 25.10 -3.03
C ASP A 151 18.14 24.97 -1.51
N ILE A 152 19.38 24.80 -1.02
CA ILE A 152 19.70 24.68 0.42
C ILE A 152 19.12 25.84 1.24
N ASP A 153 18.92 27.00 0.61
CA ASP A 153 18.40 28.21 1.25
C ASP A 153 16.86 28.20 1.45
N ASP A 154 16.15 27.19 0.91
CA ASP A 154 14.72 26.99 1.19
C ASP A 154 14.53 26.17 2.47
N GLU A 155 14.08 26.83 3.53
CA GLU A 155 13.75 26.19 4.81
C GLU A 155 12.49 25.30 4.71
N ALA A 156 11.68 25.44 3.65
CA ALA A 156 10.51 24.60 3.46
C ALA A 156 10.89 23.18 3.02
N SER A 157 10.14 22.18 3.52
CA SER A 157 10.31 20.82 3.04
C SER A 157 9.87 20.71 1.58
N PRO A 158 10.65 20.05 0.70
CA PRO A 158 10.25 19.81 -0.68
C PRO A 158 9.07 18.82 -0.79
N TYR A 159 8.73 18.14 0.30
CA TYR A 159 7.67 17.14 0.35
C TYR A 159 6.60 17.43 1.42
N SER A 160 5.37 17.09 1.10
CA SER A 160 4.28 17.00 2.06
C SER A 160 3.53 15.69 1.91
N VAL A 161 2.92 15.22 2.99
CA VAL A 161 2.05 14.04 3.00
C VAL A 161 0.65 14.45 3.42
N GLY A 162 -0.34 14.08 2.61
CA GLY A 162 -1.76 14.21 2.88
C GLY A 162 -2.34 12.87 3.33
N TYR A 163 -3.11 12.89 4.40
CA TYR A 163 -3.79 11.70 4.94
C TYR A 163 -4.95 12.13 5.84
N PHE A 164 -5.80 11.19 6.26
CA PHE A 164 -6.88 11.49 7.20
C PHE A 164 -6.32 11.69 8.61
N ILE A 165 -6.28 12.92 9.12
CA ILE A 165 -5.59 13.27 10.36
C ILE A 165 -6.33 12.84 11.61
N ASP A 166 -7.66 12.76 11.59
CA ASP A 166 -8.44 12.30 12.74
C ASP A 166 -8.57 10.76 12.76
N THR A 167 -8.64 10.20 13.97
CA THR A 167 -8.83 8.78 14.23
C THR A 167 -10.05 8.48 15.12
N HIS A 168 -10.82 9.50 15.48
CA HIS A 168 -12.01 9.37 16.31
C HIS A 168 -13.25 9.05 15.48
N TRP A 169 -14.16 8.31 16.11
CA TRP A 169 -15.49 8.05 15.57
C TRP A 169 -16.26 9.36 15.38
N GLY A 170 -16.92 9.52 14.24
CA GLY A 170 -17.69 10.70 13.86
C GLY A 170 -16.89 11.75 13.09
N ASN A 171 -15.57 11.60 12.98
CA ASN A 171 -14.67 12.49 12.26
C ASN A 171 -13.89 11.76 11.14
N GLU A 172 -14.39 10.61 10.69
CA GLU A 172 -13.82 9.90 9.55
C GLU A 172 -13.75 10.81 8.31
N GLY A 173 -12.64 10.75 7.58
CA GLY A 173 -12.46 11.52 6.34
C GLY A 173 -11.87 12.93 6.51
N ASP A 174 -11.48 13.34 7.72
CA ASP A 174 -10.80 14.62 7.97
C ASP A 174 -9.39 14.65 7.34
N PHE A 175 -9.29 15.09 6.09
CA PHE A 175 -8.07 15.10 5.29
C PHE A 175 -7.30 16.42 5.42
N ASP A 176 -6.00 16.34 5.70
CA ASP A 176 -5.12 17.51 5.78
C ASP A 176 -3.69 17.16 5.36
N TRP A 177 -2.90 18.18 5.05
CA TRP A 177 -1.50 18.06 4.61
C TRP A 177 -0.54 18.36 5.77
N ARG A 178 0.57 17.60 5.80
CA ARG A 178 1.69 17.82 6.72
C ARG A 178 2.98 17.91 5.91
N ALA A 179 3.74 18.99 6.10
CA ALA A 179 5.09 19.06 5.58
C ALA A 179 5.94 17.94 6.21
N LEU A 180 6.70 17.21 5.40
CA LEU A 180 7.55 16.14 5.90
C LEU A 180 8.82 16.76 6.51
N PRO A 181 9.12 16.52 7.80
CA PRO A 181 10.34 17.03 8.42
C PRO A 181 11.58 16.35 7.82
N ARG A 182 12.76 16.96 7.99
CA ARG A 182 14.06 16.31 7.74
C ARG A 182 14.39 15.29 8.86
N ALA A 183 13.48 14.36 9.06
CA ALA A 183 13.49 13.30 10.06
C ALA A 183 12.39 12.28 9.75
N GLY A 184 12.41 11.15 10.45
CA GLY A 184 11.32 10.18 10.39
C GLY A 184 9.94 10.76 10.76
N TYR A 185 8.96 10.52 9.91
CA TYR A 185 7.55 10.84 10.08
C TYR A 185 6.70 9.58 9.95
N ARG A 186 5.81 9.34 10.90
CA ARG A 186 5.04 8.09 10.95
C ARG A 186 3.54 8.34 11.09
N ILE A 187 2.77 7.68 10.24
CA ILE A 187 1.31 7.66 10.23
C ILE A 187 0.85 6.28 10.64
N ASP A 188 0.12 6.20 11.74
CA ASP A 188 -0.35 4.95 12.34
C ASP A 188 -1.87 4.77 12.25
N GLY A 189 -2.29 3.52 12.15
CA GLY A 189 -3.67 3.09 12.33
C GLY A 189 -3.92 2.34 13.62
N ARG A 190 -4.96 1.50 13.61
CA ARG A 190 -5.41 0.60 14.68
C ARG A 190 -4.25 -0.05 15.45
N TYR A 191 -4.45 -0.30 16.76
CA TYR A 191 -3.45 -0.69 17.79
C TYR A 191 -2.56 0.44 18.31
N ARG A 192 -2.10 1.38 17.48
CA ARG A 192 -1.34 2.56 17.93
C ARG A 192 -2.17 3.85 17.95
N ARG A 193 -3.18 3.93 17.09
CA ARG A 193 -4.17 5.01 17.00
C ARG A 193 -5.60 4.45 16.95
N GLY A 194 -6.58 5.35 16.92
CA GLY A 194 -7.99 4.97 16.73
C GLY A 194 -8.20 4.23 15.41
N ARG A 195 -9.16 3.30 15.40
CA ARG A 195 -9.44 2.40 14.26
C ARG A 195 -10.17 3.07 13.09
N HIS A 196 -10.54 4.34 13.21
CA HIS A 196 -11.44 5.04 12.30
C HIS A 196 -10.72 5.73 11.14
N ARG A 197 -9.37 5.71 11.13
CA ARG A 197 -8.55 6.25 10.04
C ARG A 197 -8.33 5.21 8.95
N HIS A 198 -8.74 5.54 7.73
CA HIS A 198 -8.48 4.72 6.54
C HIS A 198 -6.96 4.69 6.20
N PRO A 199 -6.38 3.52 5.86
CA PRO A 199 -4.95 3.35 5.55
C PRO A 199 -4.56 3.93 4.18
N PHE A 200 -4.53 5.24 4.07
CA PHE A 200 -4.28 5.97 2.84
C PHE A 200 -3.32 7.15 3.04
N PHE A 201 -2.52 7.44 2.02
CA PHE A 201 -1.71 8.65 1.96
C PHE A 201 -1.53 9.16 0.51
N VAL A 202 -1.23 10.45 0.39
CA VAL A 202 -0.64 11.04 -0.82
C VAL A 202 0.61 11.79 -0.44
N VAL A 203 1.73 11.51 -1.08
CA VAL A 203 2.93 12.36 -1.00
C VAL A 203 2.96 13.28 -2.20
N ARG A 204 3.16 14.56 -1.96
CA ARG A 204 3.34 15.59 -2.98
C ARG A 204 4.79 16.06 -3.00
N ASN A 205 5.40 16.07 -4.18
CA ASN A 205 6.62 16.82 -4.44
C ASN A 205 6.27 18.24 -4.91
N HIS A 206 6.70 19.25 -4.16
CA HIS A 206 6.41 20.66 -4.47
C HIS A 206 7.21 21.22 -5.67
N GLN A 207 8.21 20.49 -6.15
CA GLN A 207 9.11 20.92 -7.22
C GLN A 207 8.85 20.19 -8.55
N GLY A 208 8.66 18.87 -8.48
CA GLY A 208 8.56 18.00 -9.68
C GLY A 208 7.15 17.83 -10.25
N GLY A 209 6.10 18.21 -9.50
CA GLY A 209 4.71 17.96 -9.89
C GLY A 209 4.30 16.48 -9.85
N GLU A 210 5.16 15.61 -9.32
CA GLU A 210 4.86 14.21 -9.08
C GLU A 210 4.13 14.03 -7.75
N GLN A 211 3.13 13.14 -7.75
CA GLN A 211 2.43 12.69 -6.55
C GLN A 211 2.50 11.18 -6.46
N PHE A 212 2.83 10.69 -5.27
CA PHE A 212 2.70 9.29 -4.92
C PHE A 212 1.40 9.09 -4.17
N VAL A 213 0.56 8.18 -4.64
CA VAL A 213 -0.70 7.83 -3.98
C VAL A 213 -0.62 6.38 -3.51
N GLY A 214 -0.97 6.15 -2.25
CA GLY A 214 -0.81 4.85 -1.60
C GLY A 214 -1.98 4.46 -0.72
N THR A 215 -2.37 3.19 -0.76
CA THR A 215 -3.32 2.59 0.19
C THR A 215 -2.93 1.15 0.51
N LEU A 216 -3.17 0.72 1.75
CA LEU A 216 -2.93 -0.65 2.18
C LEU A 216 -4.27 -1.40 2.26
N ALA A 217 -4.39 -2.53 1.56
CA ALA A 217 -5.58 -3.40 1.59
C ALA A 217 -5.68 -4.17 2.93
N TRP A 218 -5.88 -3.43 4.02
CA TRP A 218 -5.82 -3.96 5.37
C TRP A 218 -6.75 -3.22 6.33
N SER A 219 -7.49 -3.96 7.14
CA SER A 219 -8.40 -3.43 8.17
C SER A 219 -7.85 -3.56 9.61
N GLY A 220 -6.66 -4.16 9.74
CA GLY A 220 -5.93 -4.27 11.01
C GLY A 220 -5.11 -3.01 11.31
N GLY A 221 -4.13 -3.14 12.21
CA GLY A 221 -3.15 -2.08 12.43
C GLY A 221 -2.18 -1.98 11.26
N TYR A 222 -1.76 -0.75 10.97
CA TYR A 222 -0.87 -0.42 9.87
C TYR A 222 0.02 0.75 10.23
N ALA A 223 1.10 0.91 9.46
CA ALA A 223 1.94 2.08 9.51
C ALA A 223 2.44 2.47 8.12
N PHE A 224 2.53 3.78 7.92
CA PHE A 224 3.30 4.41 6.86
C PHE A 224 4.39 5.23 7.50
N GLU A 225 5.62 5.02 7.07
CA GLU A 225 6.76 5.80 7.51
C GLU A 225 7.42 6.47 6.33
N PHE A 226 7.84 7.71 6.55
CA PHE A 226 8.54 8.56 5.60
C PHE A 226 9.77 9.12 6.29
N ASP A 227 10.86 9.29 5.56
CA ASP A 227 12.03 9.99 6.06
C ASP A 227 12.60 10.86 4.94
N VAL A 228 12.84 12.13 5.25
CA VAL A 228 13.47 13.08 4.33
C VAL A 228 14.88 13.36 4.84
N ASP A 229 15.88 13.10 4.00
CA ASP A 229 17.28 13.39 4.30
C ASP A 229 17.96 14.13 3.14
N ASP A 230 19.03 14.87 3.46
CA ASP A 230 19.76 15.72 2.49
C ASP A 230 20.94 14.98 1.84
N GLY A 231 21.12 13.72 2.20
CA GLY A 231 22.31 12.95 1.88
C GLY A 231 23.62 13.53 2.39
N ASP A 232 24.71 12.90 1.96
CA ASP A 232 26.06 13.28 2.38
C ASP A 232 26.53 14.61 1.75
N SER A 233 26.11 14.91 0.52
CA SER A 233 26.53 16.12 -0.21
C SER A 233 25.69 17.35 0.13
N ARG A 234 24.49 17.18 0.70
CA ARG A 234 23.49 18.24 0.94
C ARG A 234 23.01 18.98 -0.31
N GLU A 235 23.29 18.45 -1.50
CA GLU A 235 22.93 19.08 -2.78
C GLU A 235 21.51 18.73 -3.26
N GLY A 236 20.76 17.96 -2.47
CA GLY A 236 19.41 17.52 -2.81
C GLY A 236 18.72 16.79 -1.66
N SER A 237 17.42 16.53 -1.80
CA SER A 237 16.62 15.83 -0.80
C SER A 237 16.20 14.47 -1.31
N ARG A 238 16.16 13.52 -0.40
CA ARG A 238 15.84 12.12 -0.66
C ARG A 238 14.65 11.76 0.21
N LEU A 239 13.62 11.18 -0.39
CA LEU A 239 12.46 10.69 0.31
C LEU A 239 12.48 9.17 0.32
N TRP A 240 12.56 8.62 1.52
CA TRP A 240 12.38 7.20 1.78
C TRP A 240 10.98 6.93 2.34
N PHE A 241 10.47 5.72 2.09
CA PHE A 241 9.24 5.24 2.73
C PHE A 241 9.28 3.76 3.09
N ARG A 242 8.34 3.35 3.96
CA ARG A 242 7.86 1.96 4.07
C ARG A 242 6.39 1.92 4.48
N ALA A 243 5.66 0.91 4.02
CA ALA A 243 4.21 0.79 4.23
C ALA A 243 3.77 -0.66 4.43
N GLY A 244 2.86 -0.91 5.39
CA GLY A 244 2.46 -2.29 5.75
C GLY A 244 1.77 -2.45 7.12
N PRO A 245 1.46 -3.70 7.51
CA PRO A 245 0.81 -4.01 8.77
C PRO A 245 1.67 -3.65 9.99
N ASP A 246 1.00 -3.28 11.08
CA ASP A 246 1.63 -2.94 12.36
C ASP A 246 0.79 -3.44 13.53
N GLY A 247 1.47 -3.74 14.64
CA GLY A 247 0.88 -4.19 15.89
C GLY A 247 1.98 -4.54 16.90
N PRO A 248 1.60 -4.98 18.12
CA PRO A 248 2.58 -5.50 19.08
C PRO A 248 3.33 -6.70 18.50
N ALA A 249 4.66 -6.70 18.62
CA ALA A 249 5.49 -7.80 18.12
C ALA A 249 5.44 -9.04 19.04
N PRO A 250 5.58 -10.26 18.49
CA PRO A 250 5.58 -10.54 17.05
C PRO A 250 4.18 -10.38 16.44
N LEU A 251 4.11 -9.95 15.18
CA LEU A 251 2.86 -9.89 14.43
C LEU A 251 2.28 -11.30 14.21
N ARG A 252 3.16 -12.28 14.01
CA ARG A 252 2.81 -13.69 13.82
C ARG A 252 3.98 -14.61 14.17
N VAL A 253 3.69 -15.83 14.61
CA VAL A 253 4.65 -16.94 14.64
C VAL A 253 4.33 -17.85 13.45
N ILE A 254 5.35 -18.15 12.63
CA ILE A 254 5.24 -18.94 11.40
C ILE A 254 5.79 -20.34 11.70
N GLU A 255 4.96 -21.37 11.56
CA GLU A 255 5.34 -22.76 11.78
C GLU A 255 6.35 -23.26 10.72
N PRO A 256 7.11 -24.34 11.00
CA PRO A 256 7.98 -24.98 10.00
C PRO A 256 7.23 -25.34 8.71
N GLY A 257 7.72 -24.86 7.57
CA GLY A 257 7.11 -25.06 6.25
C GLY A 257 5.86 -24.21 5.98
N GLU A 258 5.42 -23.39 6.94
CA GLU A 258 4.28 -22.48 6.73
C GLU A 258 4.70 -21.28 5.86
N THR A 259 3.80 -20.89 4.96
CA THR A 259 3.88 -19.64 4.20
C THR A 259 2.79 -18.69 4.68
N VAL A 260 3.16 -17.43 4.91
CA VAL A 260 2.24 -16.37 5.29
C VAL A 260 2.30 -15.23 4.28
N THR A 261 1.18 -14.53 4.10
CA THR A 261 1.06 -13.47 3.10
C THR A 261 0.83 -12.13 3.81
N THR A 262 1.57 -11.09 3.41
CA THR A 262 1.29 -9.73 3.85
C THR A 262 0.03 -9.19 3.19
N PRO A 263 -0.61 -8.15 3.75
CA PRO A 263 -1.58 -7.36 3.01
C PRO A 263 -0.95 -6.77 1.73
N GLU A 264 -1.80 -6.48 0.75
CA GLU A 264 -1.39 -5.81 -0.48
C GLU A 264 -1.21 -4.30 -0.24
N MET A 265 -0.08 -3.77 -0.70
CA MET A 265 0.16 -2.34 -0.81
C MET A 265 -0.09 -1.91 -2.26
N HIS A 266 -0.98 -0.95 -2.45
CA HIS A 266 -1.23 -0.31 -3.73
C HIS A 266 -0.51 1.03 -3.75
N LEU A 267 0.43 1.21 -4.66
CA LEU A 267 1.26 2.42 -4.73
C LEU A 267 1.48 2.81 -6.19
N GLY A 268 1.25 4.08 -6.51
CA GLY A 268 1.49 4.64 -7.83
C GLY A 268 2.16 5.99 -7.77
N VAL A 269 2.71 6.40 -8.91
CA VAL A 269 3.24 7.75 -9.15
C VAL A 269 2.52 8.37 -10.34
N VAL A 270 2.08 9.61 -10.18
CA VAL A 270 1.35 10.37 -11.19
C VAL A 270 1.99 11.74 -11.32
N ILE A 271 2.23 12.20 -12.54
CA ILE A 271 2.55 13.61 -12.82
C ILE A 271 1.22 14.34 -12.95
N GLY A 272 0.93 15.24 -12.03
CA GLY A 272 -0.37 15.90 -11.98
C GLY A 272 -0.67 16.50 -10.61
N ASP A 273 -1.91 16.95 -10.46
CA ASP A 273 -2.40 17.48 -9.19
C ASP A 273 -2.99 16.37 -8.30
N PHE A 274 -3.59 16.79 -7.19
CA PHE A 274 -4.16 15.85 -6.22
C PHE A 274 -5.32 15.06 -6.82
N ASP A 275 -6.15 15.71 -7.65
CA ASP A 275 -7.30 15.06 -8.26
C ASP A 275 -6.83 13.99 -9.24
N ASP A 276 -5.78 14.24 -10.02
CA ASP A 276 -5.19 13.24 -10.92
C ASP A 276 -4.73 11.99 -10.15
N GLY A 277 -4.05 12.18 -9.01
CA GLY A 277 -3.62 11.07 -8.15
C GLY A 277 -4.79 10.30 -7.54
N ILE A 278 -5.85 10.99 -7.10
CA ILE A 278 -7.06 10.36 -6.55
C ILE A 278 -7.82 9.59 -7.64
N GLN A 279 -7.97 10.15 -8.84
CA GLN A 279 -8.64 9.47 -9.94
C GLN A 279 -7.88 8.24 -10.39
N ALA A 280 -6.55 8.30 -10.46
CA ALA A 280 -5.72 7.13 -10.69
C ALA A 280 -5.98 6.01 -9.67
N LEU A 281 -6.07 6.35 -8.38
CA LEU A 281 -6.41 5.37 -7.35
C LEU A 281 -7.85 4.85 -7.49
N HIS A 282 -8.83 5.71 -7.78
CA HIS A 282 -10.21 5.28 -8.00
C HIS A 282 -10.35 4.33 -9.19
N ASP A 283 -9.69 4.64 -10.31
CA ASP A 283 -9.70 3.80 -11.51
C ASP A 283 -9.08 2.44 -11.20
N HIS A 284 -7.94 2.40 -10.51
CA HIS A 284 -7.32 1.16 -10.01
C HIS A 284 -8.27 0.36 -9.11
N LEU A 285 -8.84 1.00 -8.08
CA LEU A 285 -9.71 0.32 -7.13
C LEU A 285 -10.96 -0.24 -7.81
N ARG A 286 -11.60 0.51 -8.73
CA ARG A 286 -12.81 0.06 -9.43
C ARG A 286 -12.55 -1.00 -10.48
N THR A 287 -11.34 -1.00 -11.07
CA THR A 287 -10.95 -1.97 -12.09
C THR A 287 -10.54 -3.30 -11.47
N SER A 288 -9.78 -3.25 -10.37
CA SER A 288 -8.95 -4.38 -9.95
C SER A 288 -9.15 -4.84 -8.50
N VAL A 289 -9.84 -4.06 -7.66
CA VAL A 289 -9.95 -4.35 -6.22
C VAL A 289 -11.40 -4.52 -5.77
N ILE A 290 -12.26 -3.58 -6.14
CA ILE A 290 -13.67 -3.55 -5.73
C ILE A 290 -14.47 -4.38 -6.72
N PRO A 291 -15.17 -5.45 -6.29
CA PRO A 291 -16.03 -6.21 -7.17
C PRO A 291 -17.10 -5.33 -7.82
N PRO A 292 -17.47 -5.59 -9.09
CA PRO A 292 -18.51 -4.81 -9.75
C PRO A 292 -19.82 -4.93 -8.96
N GLN A 293 -20.45 -3.78 -8.67
CA GLN A 293 -21.76 -3.76 -8.06
C GLN A 293 -22.78 -4.36 -9.03
N ASN A 294 -23.70 -5.20 -8.52
CA ASN A 294 -24.84 -5.67 -9.31
C ASN A 294 -25.67 -4.44 -9.76
N PRO A 295 -25.84 -4.20 -11.08
CA PRO A 295 -26.61 -3.05 -11.57
C PRO A 295 -28.05 -3.01 -11.05
N GLU A 296 -28.66 -4.18 -10.79
CA GLU A 296 -30.01 -4.25 -10.21
C GLU A 296 -30.07 -3.73 -8.77
N HIS A 297 -28.93 -3.70 -8.07
CA HIS A 297 -28.80 -3.22 -6.70
C HIS A 297 -28.06 -1.87 -6.62
N ALA A 298 -27.87 -1.19 -7.76
CA ALA A 298 -27.17 0.09 -7.81
C ALA A 298 -28.13 1.25 -7.54
N GLY A 299 -27.74 2.12 -6.60
CA GLY A 299 -28.47 3.37 -6.32
C GLY A 299 -29.80 3.19 -5.57
N LEU A 300 -30.05 2.02 -4.96
CA LEU A 300 -31.28 1.78 -4.22
C LEU A 300 -31.42 2.71 -3.00
N VAL A 301 -32.62 3.26 -2.80
CA VAL A 301 -32.93 4.03 -1.59
C VAL A 301 -33.14 3.08 -0.42
N VAL A 302 -32.27 3.16 0.58
CA VAL A 302 -32.31 2.32 1.78
C VAL A 302 -32.88 3.11 2.95
N SER A 303 -33.85 2.51 3.66
CA SER A 303 -34.29 2.95 4.98
C SER A 303 -34.30 1.75 5.93
N GLY A 304 -34.45 1.98 7.23
CA GLY A 304 -34.43 0.87 8.18
C GLY A 304 -34.74 1.26 9.61
N ILE A 305 -34.80 0.23 10.45
CA ILE A 305 -35.01 0.34 11.89
C ILE A 305 -33.78 -0.21 12.64
N GLY A 306 -33.36 0.55 13.64
CA GLY A 306 -32.17 0.29 14.44
C GLY A 306 -32.46 -0.27 15.84
N PRO A 307 -31.41 -0.61 16.59
CA PRO A 307 -31.48 -1.12 17.96
C PRO A 307 -32.03 -0.11 18.98
N GLU A 308 -32.21 1.15 18.60
CA GLU A 308 -32.77 2.21 19.45
C GLU A 308 -34.27 2.04 19.70
N GLN A 309 -34.94 1.15 18.95
CA GLN A 309 -36.36 0.88 19.03
C GLN A 309 -36.63 -0.57 19.46
N GLU A 310 -37.79 -0.80 20.08
CA GLU A 310 -38.26 -2.16 20.32
C GLU A 310 -38.65 -2.82 18.99
N LEU A 311 -38.02 -3.95 18.67
CA LEU A 311 -38.27 -4.68 17.43
C LEU A 311 -39.36 -5.73 17.64
N THR A 312 -40.60 -5.40 17.29
CA THR A 312 -41.71 -6.37 17.17
C THR A 312 -42.11 -6.57 15.71
N PRO A 313 -42.69 -7.72 15.32
CA PRO A 313 -43.20 -7.92 13.96
C PRO A 313 -44.19 -6.84 13.52
N GLU A 314 -45.03 -6.34 14.43
CA GLU A 314 -46.01 -5.31 14.15
C GLU A 314 -45.33 -3.96 13.80
N ILE A 315 -44.33 -3.55 14.59
CA ILE A 315 -43.56 -2.33 14.33
C ILE A 315 -42.79 -2.45 13.02
N ILE A 316 -42.11 -3.58 12.81
CA ILE A 316 -41.34 -3.82 11.58
C ILE A 316 -42.22 -3.72 10.34
N ASN A 317 -43.39 -4.36 10.33
CA ASN A 317 -44.30 -4.28 9.18
C ASN A 317 -44.82 -2.85 8.95
N SER A 318 -45.17 -2.13 10.01
CA SER A 318 -45.60 -0.73 9.91
C SER A 318 -44.51 0.19 9.37
N GLU A 319 -43.26 -0.01 9.78
CA GLU A 319 -42.10 0.75 9.30
C GLU A 319 -41.76 0.40 7.85
N ILE A 320 -41.89 -0.86 7.43
CA ILE A 320 -41.76 -1.27 6.03
C ILE A 320 -42.74 -0.50 5.15
N ASP A 321 -44.02 -0.49 5.51
CA ASP A 321 -45.06 0.21 4.74
C ASP A 321 -44.77 1.72 4.68
N SER A 322 -44.40 2.33 5.81
CA SER A 322 -44.08 3.76 5.89
C SER A 322 -42.84 4.13 5.06
N CYS A 323 -41.81 3.29 5.08
CA CYS A 323 -40.61 3.47 4.28
C CYS A 323 -40.91 3.30 2.78
N ALA A 324 -41.72 2.31 2.42
CA ALA A 324 -42.14 2.09 1.03
C ALA A 324 -42.95 3.28 0.50
N ASP A 325 -43.88 3.82 1.30
CA ASP A 325 -44.65 5.03 0.97
C ASP A 325 -43.74 6.26 0.79
N ALA A 326 -42.61 6.32 1.51
CA ALA A 326 -41.58 7.35 1.38
C ALA A 326 -40.62 7.11 0.20
N GLY A 327 -40.76 6.01 -0.54
CA GLY A 327 -39.95 5.67 -1.71
C GLY A 327 -38.69 4.86 -1.41
N ALA A 328 -38.59 4.22 -0.23
CA ALA A 328 -37.53 3.26 0.04
C ALA A 328 -37.71 1.98 -0.81
N GLU A 329 -36.62 1.51 -1.39
CA GLU A 329 -36.58 0.31 -2.24
C GLU A 329 -36.01 -0.89 -1.46
N VAL A 330 -35.29 -0.63 -0.36
CA VAL A 330 -34.73 -1.64 0.55
C VAL A 330 -35.01 -1.23 1.98
N PHE A 331 -35.56 -2.16 2.76
CA PHE A 331 -35.75 -2.01 4.20
C PHE A 331 -34.70 -2.83 4.97
N LEU A 332 -33.94 -2.17 5.85
CA LEU A 332 -32.89 -2.78 6.66
C LEU A 332 -33.35 -2.93 8.12
N ILE A 333 -33.22 -4.15 8.64
CA ILE A 333 -33.36 -4.42 10.07
C ILE A 333 -31.94 -4.54 10.63
N ASP A 334 -31.55 -3.59 11.48
CA ASP A 334 -30.22 -3.53 12.08
C ASP A 334 -30.07 -4.57 13.23
N ALA A 335 -29.13 -4.36 14.15
CA ALA A 335 -28.83 -5.25 15.26
C ALA A 335 -30.05 -5.55 16.16
N ILE A 336 -29.90 -6.52 17.08
CA ILE A 336 -30.90 -6.89 18.11
C ILE A 336 -32.08 -7.74 17.60
N ARG A 337 -32.21 -7.98 16.29
CA ARG A 337 -33.23 -8.90 15.72
C ARG A 337 -33.26 -10.35 16.25
N TYR A 338 -32.19 -10.79 16.92
CA TYR A 338 -32.01 -12.17 17.41
C TYR A 338 -32.32 -12.33 18.91
N THR A 339 -32.62 -11.24 19.61
CA THR A 339 -33.05 -11.27 21.02
C THR A 339 -34.57 -11.14 21.12
N PRO A 340 -35.21 -11.80 22.10
CA PRO A 340 -36.62 -11.59 22.35
C PRO A 340 -36.91 -10.10 22.62
N PRO A 341 -38.06 -9.57 22.17
CA PRO A 341 -38.50 -8.24 22.58
C PRO A 341 -38.53 -8.15 24.11
N ASN A 342 -38.08 -7.04 24.68
CA ASN A 342 -37.99 -6.79 26.14
C ASN A 342 -36.98 -7.69 26.91
N GLY A 343 -35.99 -8.27 26.22
CA GLY A 343 -34.92 -9.10 26.80
C GLY A 343 -33.77 -8.33 27.43
#